data_AF-A0A7C4KHJ4-F1
#
_entry.id   AF-A0A7C4KHJ4-F1
#
_cell.length_a   1.000
_cell.length_b   1.000
_cell.length_c   1.000
_cell.angle_alpha   90.00
_cell.angle_beta   90.00
_cell.angle_gamma   90.00
#
_symmetry.space_group_name_H-M   'P 1'
#
loop_
_entity.id
_entity.type
_entity.pdbx_description
1 polymer ?
#
loop_
_entity_poly.entity_id
_entity_poly.type
_entity_poly.pdbx_seq_one_letter_code
_entity_poly.pdbx_strand_id
1 'polypeptide(L)'
;FVEGGKYYEDDTPEHAKEIRDLLRDKRFRKALSWGVDRQRVIDVAWNGIGEPKAATISPQSWHFASPEGQEVYKKWAAADAQFDVEAANKALDEIGMTKGADGFRTLPSGKPFTMVVIVSDWGGSLKVQTDAAAEVKDQWEKNLGIKVEIQNLQGQPNLDTLTNEGQYMLRGAHISEIDIWTYPDWIFPIVNRYMFPLEGRYWAKGKETCQAPADKPYDCGVKPEPDSPAAKLQALYEKGMATKTVDERHKVVWEAIQVIIDEGPFVIGISGDQRMPVIANKKLKNILDYGVVGPWAPCTPGNQVPAQWYFEE
;
A
#
# COMPACT_ATOMS: atom_id res chain seq x y z
N PHE A 1 2.12 11.85 4.18
CA PHE A 1 2.00 13.15 4.87
C PHE A 1 0.82 13.90 4.21
N VAL A 2 0.23 14.90 4.86
CA VAL A 2 -0.88 15.68 4.27
C VAL A 2 -0.50 17.14 4.08
N GLU A 3 0.69 17.52 4.53
CA GLU A 3 1.24 18.86 4.32
C GLU A 3 1.52 19.07 2.83
N GLY A 4 0.59 19.75 2.15
CA GLY A 4 0.73 20.15 0.76
C GLY A 4 -0.35 19.65 -0.21
N GLY A 5 -1.33 18.88 0.26
CA GLY A 5 -2.44 18.45 -0.59
C GLY A 5 -3.55 19.48 -0.81
N LYS A 6 -3.60 20.56 -0.01
CA LYS A 6 -4.69 21.56 0.01
C LYS A 6 -6.07 20.93 -0.20
N TYR A 7 -6.38 19.92 0.60
CA TYR A 7 -7.66 19.21 0.51
C TYR A 7 -8.81 19.96 1.21
N TYR A 8 -8.48 21.01 1.97
CA TYR A 8 -9.43 21.81 2.74
C TYR A 8 -9.21 23.29 2.46
N GLU A 9 -10.30 24.07 2.53
CA GLU A 9 -10.24 25.53 2.42
C GLU A 9 -9.47 26.16 3.59
N ASP A 10 -9.49 25.54 4.78
CA ASP A 10 -8.80 25.96 6.01
C ASP A 10 -7.56 25.10 6.33
N ASP A 11 -6.70 24.82 5.34
CA ASP A 11 -5.47 24.01 5.48
C ASP A 11 -4.39 24.73 6.32
N THR A 12 -4.62 24.85 7.63
CA THR A 12 -3.64 25.38 8.60
C THR A 12 -2.68 24.28 9.08
N PRO A 13 -1.48 24.62 9.58
CA PRO A 13 -0.53 23.64 10.11
C PRO A 13 -1.12 22.73 11.20
N GLU A 14 -1.98 23.27 12.07
CA GLU A 14 -2.64 22.53 13.14
C GLU A 14 -3.65 21.52 12.58
N HIS A 15 -4.43 21.92 11.57
CA HIS A 15 -5.40 21.05 10.92
C HIS A 15 -4.71 19.92 10.13
N ALA A 16 -3.65 20.26 9.37
CA ALA A 16 -2.83 19.28 8.66
C ALA A 16 -2.13 18.30 9.63
N LYS A 17 -1.72 18.78 10.82
CA LYS A 17 -1.19 17.92 11.88
C LYS A 17 -2.24 16.97 12.44
N GLU A 18 -3.44 17.46 12.74
CA GLU A 18 -4.53 16.61 13.25
C GLU A 18 -4.88 15.49 12.27
N ILE A 19 -5.03 15.80 10.97
CA ILE A 19 -5.29 14.78 9.95
C ILE A 19 -4.12 13.79 9.86
N ARG A 20 -2.88 14.27 9.87
CA ARG A 20 -1.71 13.39 9.83
C ARG A 20 -1.67 12.45 11.03
N ASP A 21 -1.96 12.94 12.22
CA ASP A 21 -2.00 12.14 13.44
C ASP A 21 -3.12 11.09 13.34
N LEU A 22 -4.29 11.46 12.82
CA LEU A 22 -5.39 10.53 12.55
C LEU A 22 -4.99 9.42 11.57
N LEU A 23 -4.43 9.75 10.41
CA LEU A 23 -3.99 8.77 9.41
C LEU A 23 -2.86 7.85 9.94
N ARG A 24 -2.06 8.36 10.88
CA ARG A 24 -1.00 7.61 11.58
C ARG A 24 -1.51 6.77 12.75
N ASP A 25 -2.73 6.99 13.23
CA ASP A 25 -3.33 6.13 14.25
C ASP A 25 -3.67 4.75 13.66
N LYS A 26 -3.10 3.70 14.24
CA LYS A 26 -3.35 2.33 13.78
C LYS A 26 -4.81 1.91 13.93
N ARG A 27 -5.53 2.45 14.92
CA ARG A 27 -6.96 2.17 15.13
C ARG A 27 -7.80 2.72 13.99
N PHE A 28 -7.45 3.91 13.49
CA PHE A 28 -8.10 4.48 12.31
C PHE A 28 -7.87 3.60 11.07
N ARG A 29 -6.61 3.20 10.80
CA ARG A 29 -6.29 2.33 9.65
C ARG A 29 -6.95 0.94 9.75
N LYS A 30 -7.00 0.36 10.95
CA LYS A 30 -7.72 -0.89 11.22
C LYS A 30 -9.22 -0.74 10.99
N ALA A 31 -9.83 0.35 11.46
CA ALA A 31 -11.25 0.62 11.22
C ALA A 31 -11.58 0.73 9.72
N LEU A 32 -10.74 1.41 8.95
CA LEU A 32 -10.89 1.44 7.49
C LEU A 32 -10.80 0.04 6.87
N SER A 33 -9.86 -0.78 7.35
CA SER A 33 -9.70 -2.16 6.87
C SER A 33 -10.90 -3.06 7.22
N TRP A 34 -11.42 -2.95 8.44
CA TRP A 34 -12.53 -3.76 8.92
C TRP A 34 -13.89 -3.30 8.42
N GLY A 35 -14.02 -2.03 8.03
CA GLY A 35 -15.25 -1.46 7.47
C GLY A 35 -15.54 -1.84 6.02
N VAL A 36 -14.69 -2.66 5.38
CA VAL A 36 -14.81 -3.06 3.98
C VAL A 36 -15.06 -4.56 3.86
N ASP A 37 -16.17 -4.90 3.23
CA ASP A 37 -16.43 -6.22 2.67
C ASP A 37 -15.62 -6.39 1.39
N ARG A 38 -14.46 -7.02 1.55
CA ARG A 38 -13.52 -7.29 0.45
C ARG A 38 -14.13 -8.16 -0.64
N GLN A 39 -14.95 -9.15 -0.27
CA GLN A 39 -15.58 -10.03 -1.25
C GLN A 39 -16.54 -9.24 -2.14
N ARG A 40 -17.34 -8.35 -1.53
CA ARG A 40 -18.22 -7.45 -2.27
C ARG A 40 -17.45 -6.56 -3.25
N VAL A 41 -16.32 -6.00 -2.84
CA VAL A 41 -15.47 -5.19 -3.75
C VAL A 41 -14.92 -6.05 -4.90
N ILE A 42 -14.50 -7.28 -4.62
CA ILE A 42 -14.03 -8.24 -5.62
C ILE A 42 -15.12 -8.58 -6.64
N ASP A 43 -16.35 -8.81 -6.17
CA ASP A 43 -17.48 -9.12 -7.04
C ASP A 43 -17.81 -7.96 -7.99
N VAL A 44 -17.70 -6.72 -7.50
CA VAL A 44 -18.00 -5.51 -8.28
C VAL A 44 -16.88 -5.16 -9.26
N ALA A 45 -15.64 -5.08 -8.79
CA ALA A 45 -14.53 -4.56 -9.58
C ALA A 45 -13.82 -5.64 -10.40
N TRP A 46 -13.75 -6.88 -9.89
CA TRP A 46 -13.05 -8.00 -10.52
C TRP A 46 -13.97 -9.13 -10.99
N ASN A 47 -15.30 -8.94 -10.96
CA ASN A 47 -16.29 -9.96 -11.34
C ASN A 47 -16.09 -11.29 -10.56
N GLY A 48 -15.73 -11.20 -9.29
CA GLY A 48 -15.51 -12.37 -8.42
C GLY A 48 -14.12 -13.01 -8.57
N ILE A 49 -13.24 -12.46 -9.41
CA ILE A 49 -11.90 -13.02 -9.64
C ILE A 49 -10.88 -12.39 -8.69
N GLY A 50 -10.55 -13.10 -7.61
CA GLY A 50 -9.50 -12.74 -6.68
C GLY A 50 -9.81 -13.25 -5.29
N GLU A 51 -8.85 -13.10 -4.38
CA GLU A 51 -8.99 -13.55 -2.99
C GLU A 51 -9.12 -12.35 -2.04
N PRO A 52 -10.11 -12.34 -1.13
CA PRO A 52 -10.20 -11.31 -0.10
C PRO A 52 -9.06 -11.51 0.92
N LYS A 53 -8.11 -10.57 0.96
CA LYS A 53 -6.98 -10.61 1.89
C LYS A 53 -6.33 -9.25 2.13
N ALA A 54 -5.49 -9.19 3.15
CA ALA A 54 -4.62 -8.06 3.40
C ALA A 54 -3.56 -7.88 2.30
N ALA A 55 -2.96 -6.70 2.27
CA ALA A 55 -1.88 -6.37 1.34
C ALA A 55 -0.62 -7.17 1.68
N THR A 56 -0.16 -7.98 0.74
CA THR A 56 1.04 -8.82 0.84
C THR A 56 1.83 -8.78 -0.47
N ILE A 57 3.07 -9.26 -0.46
CA ILE A 57 3.74 -9.68 -1.70
C ILE A 57 3.21 -11.03 -2.18
N SER A 58 3.68 -11.53 -3.33
CA SER A 58 3.17 -12.77 -3.90
C SER A 58 3.35 -13.97 -2.94
N PRO A 59 2.34 -14.85 -2.79
CA PRO A 59 2.49 -16.12 -2.08
C PRO A 59 3.52 -17.06 -2.73
N GLN A 60 3.81 -16.88 -4.02
CA GLN A 60 4.83 -17.60 -4.76
C GLN A 60 6.24 -17.04 -4.53
N SER A 61 6.38 -15.98 -3.71
CA SER A 61 7.67 -15.49 -3.27
C SER A 61 8.46 -16.60 -2.59
N TRP A 62 9.73 -16.73 -2.97
CA TRP A 62 10.66 -17.67 -2.36
C TRP A 62 10.87 -17.42 -0.85
N HIS A 63 10.61 -16.21 -0.35
CA HIS A 63 10.61 -15.91 1.09
C HIS A 63 9.63 -16.78 1.88
N PHE A 64 8.63 -17.38 1.23
CA PHE A 64 7.63 -18.21 1.87
C PHE A 64 7.72 -19.69 1.46
N ALA A 65 8.79 -20.12 0.79
CA ALA A 65 8.89 -21.51 0.31
C ALA A 65 8.97 -22.56 1.42
N SER A 66 9.46 -22.18 2.61
CA SER A 66 9.53 -23.07 3.78
C SER A 66 8.19 -23.16 4.53
N PRO A 67 7.95 -24.23 5.32
CA PRO A 67 6.75 -24.32 6.17
C PRO A 67 6.60 -23.13 7.13
N GLU A 68 7.69 -22.65 7.72
CA GLU A 68 7.68 -21.46 8.58
C GLU A 68 7.28 -20.20 7.81
N GLY A 69 7.86 -20.00 6.61
CA GLY A 69 7.52 -18.87 5.76
C GLY A 69 6.06 -18.89 5.30
N GLN A 70 5.48 -20.07 5.04
CA GLN A 70 4.05 -20.20 4.74
C GLN A 70 3.17 -19.75 5.92
N GLU A 71 3.55 -20.07 7.16
CA GLU A 71 2.80 -19.60 8.33
C GLU A 71 2.90 -18.09 8.53
N VAL A 72 4.07 -17.50 8.25
CA VAL A 72 4.24 -16.04 8.23
C VAL A 72 3.33 -15.42 7.17
N TYR A 73 3.31 -15.96 5.94
CA TYR A 73 2.44 -15.48 4.88
C TYR A 73 0.96 -15.52 5.26
N LYS A 74 0.48 -16.65 5.78
CA LYS A 74 -0.92 -16.79 6.21
C LYS A 74 -1.30 -15.76 7.26
N LYS A 75 -0.44 -15.53 8.27
CA LYS A 75 -0.65 -14.50 9.28
C LYS A 75 -0.71 -13.10 8.64
N TRP A 76 0.20 -12.79 7.74
CA TRP A 76 0.23 -11.51 7.06
C TRP A 76 -1.01 -11.28 6.18
N ALA A 77 -1.39 -12.28 5.38
CA ALA A 77 -2.55 -12.22 4.49
C ALA A 77 -3.88 -12.08 5.26
N ALA A 78 -3.95 -12.58 6.50
CA ALA A 78 -5.12 -12.46 7.36
C ALA A 78 -5.13 -11.18 8.23
N ALA A 79 -4.00 -10.49 8.36
CA ALA A 79 -3.84 -9.39 9.30
C ALA A 79 -4.81 -8.23 8.97
N ASP A 80 -5.73 -7.97 9.91
CA ASP A 80 -6.75 -6.93 9.81
C ASP A 80 -7.66 -7.05 8.56
N ALA A 81 -7.77 -8.24 7.96
CA ALA A 81 -8.53 -8.48 6.74
C ALA A 81 -10.01 -8.82 6.97
N GLN A 82 -10.43 -9.03 8.22
CA GLN A 82 -11.82 -9.33 8.58
C GLN A 82 -12.77 -8.18 8.23
N PHE A 83 -14.04 -8.50 7.95
CA PHE A 83 -15.12 -7.52 7.83
C PHE A 83 -15.91 -7.46 9.15
N ASP A 84 -15.68 -6.42 9.93
CA ASP A 84 -16.26 -6.21 11.25
C ASP A 84 -16.60 -4.73 11.46
N VAL A 85 -17.80 -4.35 11.03
CA VAL A 85 -18.29 -2.97 11.08
C VAL A 85 -18.45 -2.48 12.53
N GLU A 86 -18.78 -3.36 13.47
CA GLU A 86 -18.95 -2.99 14.88
C GLU A 86 -17.60 -2.64 15.50
N ALA A 87 -16.60 -3.51 15.36
CA ALA A 87 -15.25 -3.25 15.82
C ALA A 87 -14.64 -2.01 15.16
N ALA A 88 -14.91 -1.79 13.86
CA ALA A 88 -14.47 -0.60 13.14
C ALA A 88 -15.07 0.69 13.73
N ASN A 89 -16.38 0.73 13.97
CA ASN A 89 -17.03 1.91 14.56
C ASN A 89 -16.51 2.17 15.98
N LYS A 90 -16.35 1.12 16.80
CA LYS A 90 -15.80 1.24 18.16
C LYS A 90 -14.39 1.84 18.14
N ALA A 91 -13.52 1.39 17.24
CA ALA A 91 -12.17 1.93 17.10
C ALA A 91 -12.17 3.42 16.70
N LEU A 92 -13.12 3.86 15.86
CA LEU A 92 -13.30 5.27 15.50
C LEU A 92 -13.85 6.12 16.66
N ASP A 93 -14.75 5.56 17.47
CA ASP A 93 -15.28 6.22 18.67
C ASP A 93 -14.17 6.40 19.73
N GLU A 94 -13.32 5.39 19.94
CA GLU A 94 -12.19 5.43 20.89
C GLU A 94 -11.13 6.49 20.58
N ILE A 95 -11.02 6.90 19.31
CA ILE A 95 -10.14 7.99 18.88
C ILE A 95 -10.84 9.34 18.81
N GLY A 96 -12.10 9.43 19.26
CA GLY A 96 -12.84 10.68 19.39
C GLY A 96 -13.49 11.17 18.09
N MET A 97 -13.53 10.37 17.03
CA MET A 97 -14.25 10.75 15.81
C MET A 97 -15.74 10.53 16.02
N THR A 98 -16.54 11.56 16.30
CA THR A 98 -18.00 11.41 16.49
C THR A 98 -18.77 11.80 15.24
N LYS A 99 -19.99 11.26 15.05
CA LYS A 99 -20.84 11.63 13.90
C LYS A 99 -21.47 13.01 14.13
N GLY A 100 -21.33 13.90 13.16
CA GLY A 100 -22.01 15.17 13.08
C GLY A 100 -23.47 15.03 12.66
N ALA A 101 -24.15 16.18 12.51
CA ALA A 101 -25.57 16.23 12.15
C ALA A 101 -25.87 15.72 10.73
N ASP A 102 -24.86 15.71 9.85
CA ASP A 102 -24.94 15.16 8.49
C ASP A 102 -24.73 13.63 8.44
N GLY A 103 -24.51 12.99 9.60
CA GLY A 103 -24.27 11.56 9.72
C GLY A 103 -22.81 11.14 9.46
N PHE A 104 -21.93 12.08 9.10
CA PHE A 104 -20.52 11.82 8.88
C PHE A 104 -19.67 12.16 10.11
N ARG A 105 -18.59 11.40 10.31
CA ARG A 105 -17.66 11.59 11.40
C ARG A 105 -16.83 12.85 11.21
N THR A 106 -16.66 13.59 12.29
CA THR A 106 -15.73 14.72 12.37
C THR A 106 -14.37 14.27 12.85
N LEU A 107 -13.37 15.13 12.69
CA LEU A 107 -12.11 15.01 13.42
C LEU A 107 -12.36 15.06 14.94
N PRO A 108 -11.40 14.60 15.77
CA PRO A 108 -11.49 14.70 17.23
C PRO A 108 -11.69 16.13 17.75
N SER A 109 -11.19 17.15 17.03
CA SER A 109 -11.46 18.56 17.30
C SER A 109 -12.90 19.01 17.05
N GLY A 110 -13.73 18.17 16.42
CA GLY A 110 -15.08 18.50 15.95
C GLY A 110 -15.13 19.12 14.56
N LYS A 111 -13.98 19.40 13.93
CA LYS A 111 -13.93 19.90 12.55
C LYS A 111 -14.41 18.85 11.54
N PRO A 112 -15.04 19.24 10.42
CA PRO A 112 -15.40 18.31 9.34
C PRO A 112 -14.19 17.52 8.83
N PHE A 113 -14.40 16.25 8.48
CA PHE A 113 -13.38 15.39 7.89
C PHE A 113 -13.89 14.81 6.57
N THR A 114 -13.09 14.94 5.52
CA THR A 114 -13.29 14.25 4.24
C THR A 114 -12.02 13.49 3.89
N MET A 115 -12.13 12.17 3.78
CA MET A 115 -11.01 11.35 3.36
C MET A 115 -10.88 11.40 1.83
N VAL A 116 -9.74 11.85 1.35
CA VAL A 116 -9.46 11.88 -0.09
C VAL A 116 -8.72 10.61 -0.51
N VAL A 117 -9.30 9.91 -1.48
CA VAL A 117 -8.71 8.71 -2.08
C VAL A 117 -8.34 9.00 -3.53
N ILE A 118 -7.04 8.95 -3.81
CA ILE A 118 -6.53 9.11 -5.17
C ILE A 118 -6.62 7.78 -5.91
N VAL A 119 -7.32 7.76 -7.04
CA VAL A 119 -7.25 6.65 -8.01
C VAL A 119 -6.07 6.89 -8.94
N SER A 120 -5.24 5.87 -9.13
CA SER A 120 -4.03 5.93 -9.95
C SER A 120 -4.11 5.00 -11.17
N ASP A 121 -3.19 5.15 -12.11
CA ASP A 121 -3.04 4.31 -13.30
C ASP A 121 -2.10 3.11 -13.08
N TRP A 122 -1.64 2.90 -11.86
CA TRP A 122 -0.83 1.74 -11.49
C TRP A 122 -1.73 0.51 -11.26
N GLY A 123 -1.37 -0.63 -11.84
CA GLY A 123 -2.12 -1.89 -11.64
C GLY A 123 -2.91 -2.41 -12.83
N GLY A 124 -2.57 -1.96 -14.04
CA GLY A 124 -3.06 -2.53 -15.29
C GLY A 124 -4.43 -2.02 -15.71
N SER A 125 -5.49 -2.36 -14.97
CA SER A 125 -6.87 -2.00 -15.35
C SER A 125 -7.33 -0.70 -14.70
N LEU A 126 -7.45 0.36 -15.51
CA LEU A 126 -7.95 1.65 -15.07
C LEU A 126 -9.37 1.56 -14.50
N LYS A 127 -10.23 0.75 -15.12
CA LYS A 127 -11.64 0.55 -14.71
C LYS A 127 -11.75 -0.17 -13.36
N VAL A 128 -10.93 -1.20 -13.14
CA VAL A 128 -10.93 -1.95 -11.88
C VAL A 128 -10.64 -1.01 -10.71
N GLN A 129 -9.64 -0.12 -10.86
CA GLN A 129 -9.29 0.84 -9.82
C GLN A 129 -10.44 1.81 -9.52
N THR A 130 -11.13 2.32 -10.55
CA THR A 130 -12.28 3.24 -10.36
C THR A 130 -13.46 2.55 -9.70
N ASP A 131 -13.79 1.32 -10.12
CA ASP A 131 -14.92 0.56 -9.58
C ASP A 131 -14.67 0.16 -8.12
N ALA A 132 -13.45 -0.33 -7.82
CA ALA A 132 -13.07 -0.69 -6.46
C ALA A 132 -13.10 0.53 -5.52
N ALA A 133 -12.58 1.68 -5.96
CA ALA A 133 -12.60 2.90 -5.18
C ALA A 133 -14.03 3.41 -4.93
N ALA A 134 -14.93 3.30 -5.92
CA ALA A 134 -16.33 3.69 -5.77
C ALA A 134 -17.07 2.81 -4.76
N GLU A 135 -16.90 1.49 -4.83
CA GLU A 135 -17.52 0.55 -3.88
C GLU A 135 -16.93 0.72 -2.45
N VAL A 136 -15.61 0.90 -2.33
CA VAL A 136 -14.98 1.17 -1.02
C VAL A 136 -15.47 2.50 -0.43
N LYS A 137 -15.63 3.55 -1.24
CA LYS A 137 -16.24 4.82 -0.81
C LYS A 137 -17.64 4.60 -0.24
N ASP A 138 -18.50 3.91 -0.97
CA ASP A 138 -19.87 3.63 -0.55
C ASP A 138 -19.91 2.88 0.78
N GLN A 139 -19.05 1.87 0.94
CA GLN A 139 -18.95 1.10 2.17
C GLN A 139 -18.40 1.92 3.34
N TRP A 140 -17.36 2.74 3.16
CA TRP A 140 -16.87 3.60 4.25
C TRP A 140 -17.88 4.67 4.67
N GLU A 141 -18.62 5.25 3.72
CA GLU A 141 -19.68 6.20 4.03
C GLU A 141 -20.83 5.54 4.79
N LYS A 142 -21.30 4.36 4.34
CA LYS A 142 -22.41 3.65 4.98
C LYS A 142 -22.04 3.00 6.31
N ASN A 143 -20.94 2.25 6.32
CA ASN A 143 -20.55 1.41 7.45
C ASN A 143 -19.88 2.23 8.56
N LEU A 144 -19.04 3.20 8.19
CA LEU A 144 -18.22 3.95 9.14
C LEU A 144 -18.70 5.39 9.34
N GLY A 145 -19.50 5.92 8.42
CA GLY A 145 -19.83 7.34 8.39
C GLY A 145 -18.61 8.20 8.09
N ILE A 146 -17.61 7.72 7.36
CA ILE A 146 -16.49 8.56 6.94
C ILE A 146 -16.82 9.12 5.57
N LYS A 147 -16.88 10.45 5.43
CA LYS A 147 -17.10 11.09 4.14
C LYS A 147 -15.88 10.88 3.24
N VAL A 148 -16.09 10.46 2.00
CA VAL A 148 -15.01 10.12 1.06
C VAL A 148 -15.14 10.88 -0.25
N GLU A 149 -14.04 11.46 -0.71
CA GLU A 149 -13.90 12.03 -2.05
C GLU A 149 -12.92 11.19 -2.88
N ILE A 150 -13.33 10.80 -4.09
CA ILE A 150 -12.45 10.11 -5.04
C ILE A 150 -11.86 11.12 -6.00
N GLN A 151 -10.52 11.19 -6.05
CA GLN A 151 -9.79 11.98 -7.03
C GLN A 151 -9.15 11.06 -8.06
N ASN A 152 -9.67 11.05 -9.29
CA ASN A 152 -9.08 10.26 -10.36
C ASN A 152 -7.93 11.02 -11.02
N LEU A 153 -6.70 10.55 -10.80
CA LEU A 153 -5.48 11.11 -11.38
C LEU A 153 -4.83 10.18 -12.41
N GLN A 154 -5.56 9.22 -12.96
CA GLN A 154 -5.08 8.36 -14.04
C GLN A 154 -4.60 9.20 -15.25
N GLY A 155 -3.36 8.97 -15.69
CA GLY A 155 -2.74 9.70 -16.80
C GLY A 155 -2.39 11.16 -16.49
N GLN A 156 -2.52 11.61 -15.23
CA GLN A 156 -2.20 12.99 -14.85
C GLN A 156 -0.74 13.13 -14.41
N PRO A 157 -0.02 14.17 -14.86
CA PRO A 157 1.41 14.33 -14.60
C PRO A 157 1.75 14.56 -13.12
N ASN A 158 0.78 15.04 -12.32
CA ASN A 158 0.98 15.33 -10.89
C ASN A 158 0.82 14.09 -9.99
N LEU A 159 0.32 12.95 -10.48
CA LEU A 159 0.11 11.74 -9.69
C LEU A 159 1.39 11.27 -9.01
N ASP A 160 2.48 11.16 -9.78
CA ASP A 160 3.77 10.74 -9.26
C ASP A 160 4.38 11.79 -8.32
N THR A 161 4.20 13.09 -8.62
CA THR A 161 4.65 14.17 -7.73
C THR A 161 3.97 14.07 -6.37
N LEU A 162 2.63 14.01 -6.32
CA LEU A 162 1.89 13.89 -5.06
C LEU A 162 2.30 12.63 -4.29
N THR A 163 2.48 11.51 -4.98
CA THR A 163 2.92 10.25 -4.37
C THR A 163 4.33 10.38 -3.78
N ASN A 164 5.27 10.91 -4.57
CA ASN A 164 6.68 10.96 -4.21
C ASN A 164 6.96 12.01 -3.12
N GLU A 165 6.22 13.12 -3.12
CA GLU A 165 6.24 14.15 -2.07
C GLU A 165 5.42 13.74 -0.84
N GLY A 166 4.74 12.59 -0.90
CA GLY A 166 3.91 12.10 0.19
C GLY A 166 2.76 13.06 0.52
N GLN A 167 2.15 13.72 -0.47
CA GLN A 167 1.06 14.70 -0.37
C GLN A 167 -0.32 14.07 -0.65
N TYR A 168 -0.65 12.98 0.04
CA TYR A 168 -1.92 12.28 -0.12
C TYR A 168 -2.38 11.66 1.20
N MET A 169 -3.68 11.46 1.35
CA MET A 169 -4.24 10.70 2.48
C MET A 169 -4.22 9.20 2.16
N LEU A 170 -4.89 8.81 1.07
CA LEU A 170 -4.88 7.46 0.55
C LEU A 170 -4.73 7.49 -0.98
N ARG A 171 -4.04 6.50 -1.54
CA ARG A 171 -3.88 6.32 -2.98
C ARG A 171 -4.01 4.85 -3.32
N GLY A 172 -4.80 4.54 -4.34
CA GLY A 172 -4.87 3.21 -4.92
C GLY A 172 -3.54 2.82 -5.55
N ALA A 173 -3.09 1.60 -5.27
CA ALA A 173 -1.86 1.02 -5.81
C ALA A 173 -2.08 -0.48 -6.06
N HIS A 174 -1.25 -1.05 -6.93
CA HIS A 174 -1.14 -2.49 -7.12
C HIS A 174 0.19 -2.96 -6.53
N ILE A 175 0.11 -3.97 -5.66
CA ILE A 175 1.27 -4.57 -5.00
C ILE A 175 1.54 -5.92 -5.63
N SER A 176 2.77 -6.12 -6.10
CA SER A 176 3.21 -7.41 -6.60
C SER A 176 4.73 -7.47 -6.57
N GLU A 177 5.28 -8.46 -5.87
CA GLU A 177 6.72 -8.74 -5.85
C GLU A 177 6.97 -10.22 -5.52
N ILE A 178 8.06 -10.79 -6.06
CA ILE A 178 8.51 -12.17 -5.79
C ILE A 178 9.74 -12.16 -4.88
N ASP A 179 10.67 -11.22 -5.07
CA ASP A 179 11.87 -11.15 -4.26
C ASP A 179 12.09 -9.73 -3.74
N ILE A 180 11.90 -9.57 -2.43
CA ILE A 180 12.05 -8.30 -1.74
C ILE A 180 13.51 -7.85 -1.71
N TRP A 181 14.49 -8.73 -1.86
CA TRP A 181 15.88 -8.29 -1.93
C TRP A 181 16.22 -7.67 -3.29
N THR A 182 15.50 -8.05 -4.35
CA THR A 182 15.63 -7.43 -5.68
C THR A 182 14.80 -6.14 -5.79
N TYR A 183 13.63 -6.09 -5.14
CA TYR A 183 12.78 -4.89 -5.09
C TYR A 183 12.23 -4.65 -3.67
N PRO A 184 13.01 -3.96 -2.80
CA PRO A 184 12.74 -3.87 -1.37
C PRO A 184 11.63 -2.90 -0.98
N ASP A 185 11.32 -1.97 -1.87
CA ASP A 185 10.51 -0.78 -1.63
C ASP A 185 9.12 -1.06 -1.01
N TRP A 186 8.54 -2.24 -1.28
CA TRP A 186 7.22 -2.64 -0.76
C TRP A 186 7.20 -2.91 0.75
N ILE A 187 8.35 -3.28 1.34
CA ILE A 187 8.48 -3.57 2.78
C ILE A 187 9.39 -2.53 3.44
N PHE A 188 10.47 -2.15 2.78
CA PHE A 188 11.52 -1.33 3.37
C PHE A 188 11.45 0.10 2.84
N PRO A 189 11.32 1.12 3.72
CA PRO A 189 11.26 2.50 3.28
C PRO A 189 12.67 3.01 3.02
N ILE A 190 13.18 2.70 1.84
CA ILE A 190 14.53 3.09 1.38
C ILE A 190 14.51 3.96 0.12
N VAL A 191 13.31 4.25 -0.38
CA VAL A 191 13.03 5.08 -1.54
C VAL A 191 11.77 5.91 -1.29
N ASN A 192 11.57 6.96 -2.08
CA ASN A 192 10.52 7.94 -1.86
C ASN A 192 9.11 7.54 -2.37
N ARG A 193 8.62 6.35 -2.01
CA ARG A 193 7.32 5.82 -2.49
C ARG A 193 6.64 4.91 -1.45
N TYR A 194 5.38 4.56 -1.72
CA TYR A 194 4.55 3.60 -0.98
C TYR A 194 4.22 4.00 0.48
N MET A 195 4.59 3.19 1.48
CA MET A 195 4.10 3.33 2.86
C MET A 195 4.71 4.55 3.59
N PHE A 196 5.99 4.83 3.35
CA PHE A 196 6.74 5.87 4.05
C PHE A 196 7.61 6.69 3.07
N PRO A 197 7.00 7.46 2.15
CA PRO A 197 7.73 8.11 1.06
C PRO A 197 8.75 9.16 1.55
N LEU A 198 8.49 9.89 2.63
CA LEU A 198 9.46 10.89 3.10
C LEU A 198 10.60 10.25 3.91
N GLU A 199 10.29 9.22 4.70
CA GLU A 199 11.28 8.43 5.44
C GLU A 199 12.19 7.64 4.51
N GLY A 200 11.63 7.08 3.43
CA GLY A 200 12.42 6.44 2.38
C GLY A 200 13.19 7.42 1.51
N ARG A 201 12.68 8.64 1.29
CA ARG A 201 13.47 9.72 0.67
C ARG A 201 14.70 10.06 1.51
N TYR A 202 14.53 10.18 2.83
CA TYR A 202 15.62 10.42 3.76
C TYR A 202 16.72 9.38 3.64
N TRP A 203 16.34 8.11 3.57
CA TRP A 203 17.28 7.04 3.27
C TRP A 203 18.00 7.23 1.92
N ALA A 204 17.23 7.36 0.84
CA ALA A 204 17.76 7.43 -0.53
C ALA A 204 18.70 8.61 -0.76
N LYS A 205 18.48 9.73 -0.05
CA LYS A 205 19.28 10.95 -0.14
C LYS A 205 20.54 10.94 0.72
N GLY A 206 20.83 9.83 1.42
CA GLY A 206 22.04 9.69 2.23
C GLY A 206 21.85 10.05 3.69
N LYS A 207 20.63 9.97 4.22
CA LYS A 207 20.31 10.17 5.64
C LYS A 207 20.79 11.53 6.16
N GLU A 208 21.59 11.56 7.22
CA GLU A 208 22.16 12.78 7.81
C GLU A 208 23.09 13.56 6.88
N THR A 209 23.54 12.98 5.76
CA THR A 209 24.45 13.66 4.83
C THR A 209 23.73 14.61 3.87
N CYS A 210 22.41 14.49 3.72
CA CYS A 210 21.62 15.38 2.89
C CYS A 210 21.34 16.71 3.61
N GLN A 211 21.54 17.83 2.91
CA GLN A 211 21.22 19.17 3.41
C GLN A 211 20.08 19.75 2.56
N ALA A 212 18.90 19.90 3.18
CA ALA A 212 17.74 20.43 2.50
C ALA A 212 17.87 21.95 2.34
N PRO A 213 17.51 22.52 1.17
CA PRO A 213 17.35 23.97 1.02
C PRO A 213 16.32 24.52 2.00
N ALA A 214 16.52 25.75 2.49
CA ALA A 214 15.61 26.37 3.46
C ALA A 214 14.19 26.58 2.92
N ASP A 215 14.04 26.76 1.60
CA ASP A 215 12.77 26.89 0.89
C ASP A 215 12.08 25.55 0.61
N LYS A 216 12.79 24.42 0.82
CA LYS A 216 12.29 23.06 0.58
C LYS A 216 12.71 22.12 1.72
N PRO A 217 12.14 22.28 2.93
CA PRO A 217 12.59 21.55 4.12
C PRO A 217 12.48 20.02 4.00
N TYR A 218 11.64 19.50 3.09
CA TYR A 218 11.43 18.06 2.87
C TYR A 218 12.13 17.50 1.62
N ASP A 219 13.02 18.27 0.97
CA ASP A 219 13.77 17.80 -0.21
C ASP A 219 14.70 16.61 0.11
N CYS A 220 15.20 16.58 1.35
CA CYS A 220 15.95 15.45 1.91
C CYS A 220 15.06 14.40 2.59
N GLY A 221 13.74 14.49 2.50
CA GLY A 221 12.83 13.62 3.23
C GLY A 221 12.73 13.94 4.72
N VAL A 222 12.24 12.99 5.50
CA VAL A 222 12.05 13.12 6.95
C VAL A 222 12.77 11.98 7.65
N LYS A 223 13.62 12.31 8.63
CA LYS A 223 14.26 11.29 9.46
C LYS A 223 13.17 10.50 10.21
N PRO A 224 13.17 9.15 10.14
CA PRO A 224 12.24 8.36 10.93
C PRO A 224 12.42 8.65 12.42
N GLU A 225 11.31 8.83 13.13
CA GLU A 225 11.34 8.94 14.59
C GLU A 225 11.92 7.65 15.20
N PRO A 226 12.66 7.74 16.32
CA PRO A 226 13.14 6.56 17.04
C PRO A 226 11.99 5.59 17.35
N ASP A 227 12.25 4.29 17.20
CA ASP A 227 11.28 3.20 17.40
C ASP A 227 10.02 3.24 16.51
N SER A 228 9.93 4.18 15.56
CA SER A 228 8.85 4.19 14.57
C SER A 228 8.91 2.95 13.66
N PRO A 229 7.78 2.54 13.05
CA PRO A 229 7.77 1.45 12.09
C PRO A 229 8.78 1.65 10.95
N ALA A 230 8.91 2.88 10.45
CA ALA A 230 9.89 3.21 9.42
C ALA A 230 11.34 3.01 9.89
N ALA A 231 11.68 3.43 11.12
CA ALA A 231 13.00 3.21 11.71
C ALA A 231 13.31 1.71 11.88
N LYS A 232 12.35 0.95 12.42
CA LYS A 232 12.47 -0.52 12.57
C LYS A 232 12.70 -1.21 11.22
N LEU A 233 11.92 -0.85 10.20
CA LEU A 233 12.02 -1.42 8.86
C LEU A 233 13.35 -1.07 8.19
N GLN A 234 13.82 0.18 8.30
CA GLN A 234 15.15 0.57 7.79
C GLN A 234 16.29 -0.19 8.47
N ALA A 235 16.24 -0.37 9.79
CA ALA A 235 17.23 -1.16 10.52
C ALA A 235 17.21 -2.64 10.10
N LEU A 236 16.03 -3.21 9.86
CA LEU A 236 15.89 -4.57 9.34
C LEU A 236 16.43 -4.70 7.91
N TYR A 237 16.29 -3.67 7.08
CA TYR A 237 16.93 -3.65 5.76
C TYR A 237 18.46 -3.72 5.88
N GLU A 238 19.07 -2.92 6.77
CA GLU A 238 20.53 -2.98 7.03
C GLU A 238 20.97 -4.36 7.52
N LYS A 239 20.23 -4.91 8.49
CA LYS A 239 20.45 -6.27 9.00
C LYS A 239 20.41 -7.28 7.87
N GLY A 240 19.42 -7.20 6.98
CA GLY A 240 19.28 -8.08 5.83
C GLY A 240 20.45 -8.00 4.86
N MET A 241 20.88 -6.77 4.52
CA MET A 241 22.03 -6.52 3.66
C MET A 241 23.35 -7.06 4.25
N ALA A 242 23.52 -6.98 5.57
CA ALA A 242 24.69 -7.51 6.28
C ALA A 242 24.64 -9.04 6.52
N THR A 243 23.45 -9.65 6.43
CA THR A 243 23.26 -11.09 6.67
C THR A 243 23.81 -11.90 5.51
N LYS A 244 24.56 -12.97 5.82
CA LYS A 244 25.37 -13.70 4.83
C LYS A 244 24.66 -14.88 4.18
N THR A 245 23.77 -15.55 4.89
CA THR A 245 23.07 -16.74 4.39
C THR A 245 21.68 -16.38 3.92
N VAL A 246 21.21 -17.09 2.90
CA VAL A 246 19.86 -16.91 2.33
C VAL A 246 18.79 -17.20 3.39
N ASP A 247 18.93 -18.30 4.13
CA ASP A 247 17.98 -18.70 5.18
C ASP A 247 17.80 -17.63 6.26
N GLU A 248 18.90 -17.03 6.75
CA GLU A 248 18.82 -15.98 7.76
C GLU A 248 18.25 -14.68 7.18
N ARG A 249 18.48 -14.40 5.88
CA ARG A 249 17.82 -13.26 5.22
C ARG A 249 16.31 -13.44 5.13
N HIS A 250 15.80 -14.66 4.91
CA HIS A 250 14.35 -14.89 4.94
C HIS A 250 13.75 -14.53 6.31
N LYS A 251 14.43 -14.90 7.41
CA LYS A 251 14.00 -14.53 8.77
C LYS A 251 13.95 -13.02 8.98
N VAL A 252 14.92 -12.28 8.44
CA VAL A 252 14.87 -10.80 8.48
C VAL A 252 13.65 -10.24 7.76
N VAL A 253 13.26 -10.82 6.61
CA VAL A 253 12.02 -10.43 5.91
C VAL A 253 10.79 -10.76 6.78
N TRP A 254 10.77 -11.91 7.44
CA TRP A 254 9.66 -12.28 8.31
C TRP A 254 9.55 -11.38 9.55
N GLU A 255 10.67 -10.96 10.12
CA GLU A 255 10.71 -9.94 11.18
C GLU A 255 10.13 -8.61 10.68
N ALA A 256 10.45 -8.18 9.45
CA ALA A 256 9.89 -6.96 8.86
C ALA A 256 8.38 -7.07 8.61
N ILE A 257 7.91 -8.23 8.17
CA ILE A 257 6.48 -8.53 8.02
C ILE A 257 5.78 -8.47 9.38
N GLN A 258 6.41 -8.97 10.45
CA GLN A 258 5.83 -8.89 11.79
C GLN A 258 5.66 -7.44 12.24
N VAL A 259 6.63 -6.55 11.97
CA VAL A 259 6.48 -5.10 12.21
C VAL A 259 5.28 -4.53 11.44
N ILE A 260 5.08 -4.93 10.18
CA ILE A 260 3.93 -4.50 9.36
C ILE A 260 2.61 -4.99 9.95
N ILE A 261 2.55 -6.22 10.46
CA ILE A 261 1.36 -6.78 11.11
C ILE A 261 1.04 -6.03 12.41
N ASP A 262 2.04 -5.78 13.25
CA ASP A 262 1.84 -5.20 14.58
C ASP A 262 1.49 -3.70 14.55
N GLU A 263 2.10 -2.98 13.62
CA GLU A 263 2.00 -1.53 13.51
C GLU A 263 1.04 -1.07 12.39
N GLY A 264 0.61 -1.99 11.53
CA GLY A 264 -0.24 -1.73 10.38
C GLY A 264 -1.75 -1.67 10.67
N PRO A 265 -2.58 -1.82 9.63
CA PRO A 265 -2.19 -1.95 8.22
C PRO A 265 -1.68 -0.61 7.67
N PHE A 266 -0.54 -0.59 6.98
CA PHE A 266 -0.07 0.61 6.24
C PHE A 266 -0.64 0.69 4.83
N VAL A 267 -1.01 -0.46 4.28
CA VAL A 267 -1.79 -0.59 3.05
C VAL A 267 -3.00 -1.45 3.34
N ILE A 268 -4.18 -0.96 2.94
CA ILE A 268 -5.44 -1.67 3.10
C ILE A 268 -5.62 -2.56 1.87
N GLY A 269 -5.32 -3.84 2.02
CA GLY A 269 -5.54 -4.83 0.96
C GLY A 269 -7.03 -5.07 0.73
N ILE A 270 -7.43 -5.21 -0.53
CA ILE A 270 -8.79 -5.53 -0.94
C ILE A 270 -8.84 -6.94 -1.53
N SER A 271 -8.04 -7.15 -2.57
CA SER A 271 -7.99 -8.38 -3.35
C SER A 271 -6.54 -8.75 -3.63
N GLY A 272 -6.24 -10.05 -3.72
CA GLY A 272 -4.95 -10.51 -4.22
C GLY A 272 -5.03 -11.83 -4.99
N ASP A 273 -3.88 -12.22 -5.54
CA ASP A 273 -3.66 -13.41 -6.38
C ASP A 273 -4.68 -13.54 -7.54
N GLN A 274 -4.99 -12.42 -8.18
CA GLN A 274 -5.84 -12.43 -9.37
C GLN A 274 -5.14 -13.19 -10.50
N ARG A 275 -5.87 -14.11 -11.13
CA ARG A 275 -5.36 -14.85 -12.28
C ARG A 275 -5.13 -13.91 -13.46
N MET A 276 -3.90 -13.85 -13.94
CA MET A 276 -3.52 -13.08 -15.12
C MET A 276 -3.21 -14.04 -16.28
N PRO A 277 -4.19 -14.37 -17.14
CA PRO A 277 -3.96 -15.27 -18.26
C PRO A 277 -3.03 -14.61 -19.29
N VAL A 278 -2.08 -15.39 -19.80
CA VAL A 278 -1.23 -14.99 -20.94
C VAL A 278 -1.87 -15.51 -22.22
N ILE A 279 -2.03 -14.63 -23.21
CA ILE A 279 -2.55 -14.98 -24.52
C ILE A 279 -1.39 -14.97 -25.51
N ALA A 280 -1.20 -16.10 -26.20
CA ALA A 280 -0.19 -16.24 -27.24
C ALA A 280 -0.80 -16.76 -28.54
N ASN A 281 -0.23 -16.31 -29.67
CA ASN A 281 -0.58 -16.86 -30.98
C ASN A 281 -0.14 -18.33 -31.06
N LYS A 282 -0.97 -19.23 -31.59
CA LYS A 282 -0.65 -20.67 -31.74
C LYS A 282 0.61 -20.94 -32.58
N LYS A 283 0.95 -20.03 -33.50
CA LYS A 283 2.17 -20.09 -34.32
C LYS A 283 3.41 -19.58 -33.57
N LEU A 284 3.25 -18.79 -32.52
CA LEU A 284 4.39 -18.32 -31.71
C LEU A 284 4.85 -19.46 -30.80
N LYS A 285 6.07 -19.95 -31.04
CA LYS A 285 6.68 -21.07 -30.34
C LYS A 285 7.75 -20.60 -29.36
N ASN A 286 8.20 -21.56 -28.56
CA ASN A 286 9.26 -21.39 -27.57
C ASN A 286 8.92 -20.41 -26.44
N ILE A 287 7.63 -20.28 -26.14
CA ILE A 287 7.13 -19.60 -24.95
C ILE A 287 7.23 -20.59 -23.79
N LEU A 288 7.79 -20.16 -22.66
CA LEU A 288 7.85 -20.99 -21.46
C LEU A 288 6.43 -21.22 -20.93
N ASP A 289 6.16 -22.43 -20.44
CA ASP A 289 4.88 -22.78 -19.79
C ASP A 289 4.83 -22.35 -18.32
N TYR A 290 5.90 -21.70 -17.84
CA TYR A 290 6.02 -21.09 -16.53
C TYR A 290 6.45 -19.62 -16.64
N GLY A 291 6.11 -18.84 -15.62
CA GLY A 291 6.46 -17.43 -15.53
C GLY A 291 5.69 -16.75 -14.42
N VAL A 292 6.11 -15.55 -14.05
CA VAL A 292 5.38 -14.73 -13.09
C VAL A 292 4.91 -13.48 -13.79
N VAL A 293 3.62 -13.20 -13.74
CA VAL A 293 2.96 -12.01 -14.32
C VAL A 293 2.57 -11.07 -13.18
N GLY A 294 2.72 -9.76 -13.38
CA GLY A 294 2.32 -8.75 -12.39
C GLY A 294 3.47 -7.99 -11.73
N PRO A 295 4.44 -8.66 -11.06
CA PRO A 295 5.60 -8.00 -10.49
C PRO A 295 6.42 -7.27 -11.55
N TRP A 296 6.91 -6.08 -11.20
CA TRP A 296 7.71 -5.27 -12.10
C TRP A 296 9.13 -5.83 -12.28
N ALA A 297 9.77 -6.30 -11.21
CA ALA A 297 11.18 -6.70 -11.23
C ALA A 297 11.52 -7.91 -12.15
N PRO A 298 10.68 -8.96 -12.27
CA PRO A 298 10.85 -10.01 -13.28
C PRO A 298 10.64 -9.52 -14.73
N CYS A 299 10.12 -8.31 -14.92
CA CYS A 299 10.01 -7.64 -16.22
C CYS A 299 9.21 -8.38 -17.30
N THR A 300 8.17 -9.15 -16.95
CA THR A 300 7.35 -9.91 -17.91
C THR A 300 6.86 -9.03 -19.08
N PRO A 301 7.03 -9.45 -20.35
CA PRO A 301 7.44 -10.78 -20.82
C PRO A 301 8.96 -11.06 -20.84
N GLY A 302 9.81 -10.17 -20.34
CA GLY A 302 11.27 -10.34 -20.29
C GLY A 302 11.73 -11.64 -19.60
N ASN A 303 11.07 -12.07 -18.52
CA ASN A 303 11.33 -13.37 -17.88
C ASN A 303 10.98 -14.61 -18.75
N GLN A 304 10.35 -14.42 -19.90
CA GLN A 304 10.06 -15.48 -20.88
C GLN A 304 11.15 -15.63 -21.95
N VAL A 305 12.22 -14.83 -21.86
CA VAL A 305 13.30 -14.75 -22.85
C VAL A 305 12.78 -14.57 -24.28
N PRO A 306 12.02 -13.49 -24.59
CA PRO A 306 11.33 -13.34 -25.88
C PRO A 306 12.22 -13.40 -27.12
N ALA A 307 13.53 -13.14 -26.96
CA ALA A 307 14.52 -13.27 -28.01
C ALA A 307 14.65 -14.71 -28.58
N GLN A 308 14.17 -15.72 -27.85
CA GLN A 308 14.14 -17.11 -28.32
C GLN A 308 12.81 -17.52 -28.96
N TRP A 309 11.81 -16.64 -28.96
CA TRP A 309 10.53 -16.93 -29.59
C TRP A 309 10.64 -16.90 -31.11
N TYR A 310 9.86 -17.75 -31.79
CA TYR A 310 9.80 -17.76 -33.26
C TYR A 310 8.38 -18.08 -33.74
N PHE A 311 8.04 -17.63 -34.94
CA PHE A 311 6.80 -18.05 -35.59
C PHE A 311 7.07 -19.30 -36.43
N GLU A 312 6.29 -20.34 -36.18
CA GLU A 312 6.16 -21.48 -37.10
C GLU A 312 5.49 -20.99 -38.40
N GLU A 313 6.07 -21.36 -39.54
CA GLU A 313 5.57 -20.98 -40.88
C GLU A 313 4.15 -21.51 -41.14
#